data_AF-A0A8D0HFH2-F1
#
_entry.id   AF-A0A8D0HFH2-F1
#
_cell.length_a   1.000
_cell.length_b   1.000
_cell.length_c   1.000
_cell.angle_alpha   90.00
_cell.angle_beta   90.00
_cell.angle_gamma   90.00
#
_symmetry.space_group_name_H-M   'P 1'
#
loop_
_entity.id
_entity.type
_entity.pdbx_description
1 polymer ?
#
loop_
_entity_poly.entity_id
_entity_poly.type
_entity_poly.pdbx_seq_one_letter_code
_entity_poly.pdbx_strand_id
1 'polypeptide(L)'
;MAEAVLIDLFNLKMNLQNNCTQKLLSRTLEGATGKHYPFVYIMCCQTLRIERSSEHNVLLKSISGLQFLKKGFEVVYASCTAAVLYTIKQKLDEKDISLIKIILPLQRRALMRVFLDHLFTTVYQFEFEDLMVDCDPHNFQQPAEPCRELQILADRDLEAIRSEIQMHLESLPSLKGELTILKSSLISDNIFLHGFTTRTGGISYIPTLGSFNLFSSSKRRDPTAVVKENLRRLAKAAGFEQGTYRSVKVNHANDVWIMGKTEPDSYDGIVTNRKGITIAAPGADCIPVLFADPVKKACGAAHSVLFYVVGIQANLCKGGERASPPPVLVVRWVGIWPGSKQVTE
;
A
#
# COMPACT_ATOMS: atom_id res chain seq x y z
N MET A 1 19.34 14.06 -10.46
CA MET A 1 19.54 13.10 -11.57
C MET A 1 18.92 11.80 -11.12
N ALA A 2 18.08 11.15 -11.92
CA ALA A 2 17.42 9.91 -11.50
C ALA A 2 18.45 8.82 -11.15
N GLU A 3 18.14 8.02 -10.14
CA GLU A 3 19.00 6.95 -9.63
C GLU A 3 18.59 5.58 -10.20
N ALA A 4 17.32 5.43 -10.58
CA ALA A 4 16.83 4.25 -11.27
C ALA A 4 15.99 4.61 -12.49
N VAL A 5 16.00 3.73 -13.50
CA VAL A 5 15.12 3.80 -14.67
C VAL A 5 14.20 2.59 -14.68
N LEU A 6 12.90 2.81 -14.79
CA LEU A 6 11.89 1.79 -15.08
C LEU A 6 11.47 1.90 -16.54
N ILE A 7 11.53 0.80 -17.28
CA ILE A 7 11.08 0.73 -18.66
C ILE A 7 9.81 -0.12 -18.70
N ASP A 8 8.68 0.52 -18.97
CA ASP A 8 7.38 -0.14 -19.14
C ASP A 8 7.21 -0.59 -20.59
N LEU A 9 7.28 -1.90 -20.81
CA LEU A 9 7.08 -2.53 -22.12
C LEU A 9 5.69 -3.16 -22.27
N PHE A 10 4.76 -2.91 -21.35
CA PHE A 10 3.44 -3.51 -21.37
C PHE A 10 2.64 -3.07 -22.60
N ASN A 11 1.81 -3.98 -23.13
CA ASN A 11 0.94 -3.80 -24.29
C ASN A 11 1.63 -3.44 -25.62
N LEU A 12 2.96 -3.39 -25.69
CA LEU A 12 3.61 -3.60 -26.98
C LEU A 12 3.21 -5.02 -27.39
N LYS A 13 2.40 -5.15 -28.46
CA LYS A 13 2.27 -6.44 -29.16
C LYS A 13 3.67 -6.75 -29.63
N MET A 14 4.41 -7.50 -28.81
CA MET A 14 5.76 -7.93 -29.07
C MET A 14 5.68 -9.01 -30.14
N ASN A 15 5.28 -8.63 -31.35
CA ASN A 15 5.46 -9.45 -32.52
C ASN A 15 6.96 -9.40 -32.83
N LEU A 16 7.74 -10.19 -32.09
CA LEU A 16 9.20 -10.16 -32.05
C LEU A 16 9.86 -10.68 -33.33
N GLN A 17 9.07 -11.07 -34.33
CA GLN A 17 9.52 -11.19 -35.72
C GLN A 17 9.67 -9.82 -36.42
N ASN A 18 9.16 -8.74 -35.81
CA ASN A 18 9.32 -7.39 -36.31
C ASN A 18 10.63 -6.78 -35.79
N ASN A 19 11.59 -6.60 -36.69
CA ASN A 19 12.89 -5.97 -36.42
C ASN A 19 12.78 -4.58 -35.77
N CYS A 20 11.67 -3.86 -35.96
CA CYS A 20 11.48 -2.53 -35.40
C CYS A 20 11.38 -2.54 -33.86
N THR A 21 10.70 -3.51 -33.27
CA THR A 21 10.52 -3.57 -31.81
C THR A 21 11.83 -3.95 -31.10
N GLN A 22 12.64 -4.84 -31.69
CA GLN A 22 13.96 -5.18 -31.15
C GLN A 22 14.93 -3.99 -31.24
N LYS A 23 14.91 -3.23 -32.34
CA LYS A 23 15.71 -2.00 -32.49
C LYS A 23 15.28 -0.91 -31.52
N LEU A 24 13.98 -0.76 -31.27
CA LEU A 24 13.48 0.20 -30.29
C LEU A 24 13.98 -0.14 -28.88
N LEU A 25 13.90 -1.41 -28.50
CA LEU A 25 14.41 -1.90 -27.23
C LEU A 25 15.92 -1.68 -27.10
N SER A 26 16.70 -2.03 -28.13
CA SER A 26 18.16 -1.84 -28.09
C SER A 26 18.51 -0.36 -27.94
N ARG A 27 17.90 0.54 -28.71
CA ARG A 27 18.11 1.99 -28.61
C ARG A 27 17.74 2.55 -27.23
N THR A 28 16.61 2.10 -26.68
CA THR A 28 16.15 2.56 -25.36
C THR A 28 17.11 2.10 -24.26
N LEU A 29 17.58 0.84 -24.33
CA LEU A 29 18.54 0.29 -23.39
C LEU A 29 19.93 0.92 -23.53
N GLU A 30 20.41 1.15 -24.74
CA GLU A 30 21.65 1.89 -25.00
C GLU A 30 21.57 3.33 -24.47
N GLY A 31 20.43 4.01 -24.67
CA GLY A 31 20.21 5.35 -24.13
C GLY A 31 20.15 5.40 -22.61
N ALA A 32 19.54 4.39 -21.97
CA ALA A 32 19.50 4.31 -20.50
C ALA A 32 20.87 3.94 -19.92
N THR A 33 21.54 2.94 -20.46
CA THR A 33 22.87 2.51 -19.98
C THR A 33 23.96 3.54 -20.27
N GLY A 34 23.91 4.22 -21.42
CA GLY A 34 24.84 5.29 -21.80
C GLY A 34 24.71 6.57 -20.99
N LYS A 35 23.55 6.82 -20.37
CA LYS A 35 23.35 7.92 -19.40
C LYS A 35 23.88 7.60 -17.99
N HIS A 36 24.55 6.46 -17.80
CA HIS A 36 25.12 6.00 -16.54
C HIS A 36 24.11 5.88 -15.38
N TYR A 37 22.87 5.46 -15.65
CA TYR A 37 21.96 5.12 -14.56
C TYR A 37 22.46 3.86 -13.84
N PRO A 38 22.63 3.88 -12.51
CA PRO A 38 23.19 2.74 -11.78
C PRO A 38 22.22 1.54 -11.74
N PHE A 39 20.92 1.79 -11.87
CA PHE A 39 19.90 0.74 -11.84
C PHE A 39 18.88 0.93 -12.97
N VAL A 40 18.67 -0.11 -13.78
CA VAL A 40 17.66 -0.12 -14.85
C VAL A 40 16.79 -1.36 -14.68
N TYR A 41 15.47 -1.17 -14.61
CA TYR A 41 14.48 -2.24 -14.46
C TYR A 41 13.56 -2.29 -15.68
N ILE A 42 13.43 -3.45 -16.29
CA ILE A 42 12.49 -3.69 -17.38
C ILE A 42 11.27 -4.41 -16.82
N MET A 43 10.09 -3.81 -16.99
CA MET A 43 8.83 -4.35 -16.50
C MET A 43 8.21 -5.30 -17.55
N CYS A 44 7.92 -6.55 -17.16
CA CYS A 44 7.27 -7.54 -18.03
C CYS A 44 6.15 -8.29 -17.28
N CYS A 45 4.99 -8.49 -17.92
CA CYS A 45 3.86 -9.19 -17.30
C CYS A 45 3.41 -10.41 -18.12
N GLN A 46 3.00 -11.48 -17.42
CA GLN A 46 2.19 -12.56 -17.99
C GLN A 46 0.79 -12.07 -18.23
N THR A 47 0.45 -11.65 -19.45
CA THR A 47 -0.97 -11.65 -19.82
C THR A 47 -1.43 -13.11 -19.89
N LEU A 48 -2.17 -13.56 -18.87
CA LEU A 48 -2.82 -14.88 -18.77
C LEU A 48 -3.96 -15.09 -19.80
N ARG A 49 -3.89 -14.44 -20.96
CA ARG A 49 -4.82 -14.59 -22.09
C ARG A 49 -4.11 -14.87 -23.42
N ILE A 50 -3.00 -15.61 -23.38
CA ILE A 50 -2.40 -16.15 -24.61
C ILE A 50 -2.47 -17.67 -24.52
N GLU A 51 -3.37 -18.21 -25.32
CA GLU A 51 -3.38 -19.60 -25.71
C GLU A 51 -1.96 -20.04 -26.10
N ARG A 52 -1.47 -21.10 -25.48
CA ARG A 52 -0.37 -21.98 -25.96
C ARG A 52 0.99 -21.31 -26.28
N SER A 53 1.87 -21.36 -25.27
CA SER A 53 3.28 -21.85 -25.34
C SER A 53 4.33 -21.24 -26.29
N SER A 54 4.02 -20.37 -27.26
CA SER A 54 4.99 -19.87 -28.25
C SER A 54 5.51 -18.46 -27.97
N GLU A 55 4.65 -17.45 -27.76
CA GLU A 55 5.05 -16.03 -27.70
C GLU A 55 5.85 -15.67 -26.44
N HIS A 56 5.51 -16.25 -25.29
CA HIS A 56 6.21 -15.98 -24.04
C HIS A 56 7.67 -16.51 -24.07
N ASN A 57 7.89 -17.67 -24.70
CA ASN A 57 9.23 -18.21 -24.95
C ASN A 57 10.05 -17.34 -25.91
N VAL A 58 9.42 -16.60 -26.83
CA VAL A 58 10.11 -15.71 -27.77
C VAL A 58 10.57 -14.43 -27.08
N LEU A 59 9.76 -13.84 -26.19
CA LEU A 59 10.14 -12.64 -25.43
C LEU A 59 11.31 -12.91 -24.47
N LEU A 60 11.25 -14.04 -23.76
CA LEU A 60 12.39 -14.51 -22.97
C LEU A 60 13.60 -14.83 -23.85
N LYS A 61 13.46 -15.48 -25.00
CA LYS A 61 14.58 -15.76 -25.92
C LYS A 61 15.20 -14.49 -26.51
N SER A 62 14.43 -13.46 -26.81
CA SER A 62 14.92 -12.17 -27.32
C SER A 62 15.59 -11.34 -26.24
N ILE A 63 15.02 -11.30 -25.02
CA ILE A 63 15.69 -10.72 -23.84
C ILE A 63 16.94 -11.52 -23.48
N SER A 64 16.91 -12.85 -23.65
CA SER A 64 18.08 -13.72 -23.49
C SER A 64 19.14 -13.44 -24.57
N GLY A 65 18.73 -13.13 -25.80
CA GLY A 65 19.62 -12.66 -26.87
C GLY A 65 20.24 -11.30 -26.56
N LEU A 66 19.52 -10.45 -25.82
CA LEU A 66 20.01 -9.19 -25.27
C LEU A 66 20.88 -9.37 -24.01
N GLN A 67 21.07 -10.61 -23.49
CA GLN A 67 22.05 -10.89 -22.43
C GLN A 67 23.50 -10.62 -22.87
N PHE A 68 23.76 -10.32 -24.14
CA PHE A 68 25.06 -9.78 -24.56
C PHE A 68 25.34 -8.42 -23.90
N LEU A 69 24.30 -7.65 -23.52
CA LEU A 69 24.38 -6.39 -22.75
C LEU A 69 24.56 -6.63 -21.24
N LYS A 70 25.32 -7.67 -20.86
CA LYS A 70 25.42 -8.31 -19.54
C LYS A 70 25.80 -7.44 -18.32
N LYS A 71 25.83 -6.12 -18.45
CA LYS A 71 26.04 -5.15 -17.36
C LYS A 71 25.12 -3.94 -17.59
N GLY A 72 24.01 -3.86 -16.85
CA GLY A 72 23.30 -2.59 -16.73
C GLY A 72 21.81 -2.63 -16.41
N PHE A 73 21.10 -3.76 -16.59
CA PHE A 73 19.66 -3.82 -16.34
C PHE A 73 19.18 -5.16 -15.76
N GLU A 74 18.05 -5.13 -15.07
CA GLU A 74 17.33 -6.27 -14.51
C GLU A 74 15.91 -6.35 -15.10
N VAL A 75 15.46 -7.55 -15.45
CA VAL A 75 14.09 -7.77 -15.95
C VAL A 75 13.23 -8.31 -14.81
N VAL A 76 12.16 -7.60 -14.47
CA VAL A 76 11.22 -7.99 -13.43
C VAL A 76 9.94 -8.51 -14.07
N TYR A 77 9.61 -9.76 -13.73
CA TYR A 77 8.53 -10.50 -14.32
C TYR A 77 7.50 -10.93 -13.28
N ALA A 78 6.22 -10.67 -13.53
CA ALA A 78 5.14 -11.11 -12.66
C ALA A 78 3.80 -11.32 -13.41
N SER A 79 2.78 -11.76 -12.68
CA SER A 79 1.45 -12.06 -13.23
C SER A 79 0.60 -10.84 -13.56
N CYS A 80 0.93 -9.66 -13.02
CA CYS A 80 0.20 -8.42 -13.22
C CYS A 80 1.11 -7.18 -13.02
N THR A 81 0.63 -5.99 -13.40
CA THR A 81 1.36 -4.72 -13.24
C THR A 81 1.62 -4.41 -11.77
N ALA A 82 0.62 -4.62 -10.92
CA ALA A 82 0.73 -4.42 -9.47
C ALA A 82 1.87 -5.26 -8.87
N ALA A 83 1.99 -6.53 -9.28
CA ALA A 83 3.03 -7.43 -8.80
C ALA A 83 4.43 -7.03 -9.26
N VAL A 84 4.57 -6.60 -10.52
CA VAL A 84 5.85 -6.08 -11.03
C VAL A 84 6.28 -4.82 -10.28
N LEU A 85 5.36 -3.86 -10.14
CA LEU A 85 5.65 -2.60 -9.44
C LEU A 85 5.93 -2.82 -7.95
N TYR A 86 5.21 -3.71 -7.28
CA TYR A 86 5.47 -4.08 -5.89
C TYR A 86 6.87 -4.69 -5.73
N THR A 87 7.26 -5.60 -6.62
CA THR A 87 8.60 -6.22 -6.62
C THR A 87 9.70 -5.19 -6.90
N ILE A 88 9.49 -4.30 -7.86
CA ILE A 88 10.44 -3.22 -8.15
C ILE A 88 10.57 -2.29 -6.96
N LYS A 89 9.46 -1.93 -6.31
CA LYS A 89 9.48 -1.12 -5.10
C LYS A 89 10.34 -1.75 -4.00
N GLN A 90 10.21 -3.06 -3.77
CA GLN A 90 11.06 -3.77 -2.81
C GLN A 90 12.55 -3.61 -3.14
N LYS A 91 12.92 -3.78 -4.41
CA LYS A 91 14.30 -3.60 -4.89
C LYS A 91 14.81 -2.16 -4.76
N LEU A 92 13.95 -1.17 -5.00
CA LEU A 92 14.28 0.24 -4.80
C LEU A 92 14.51 0.53 -3.31
N ASP A 93 13.67 -0.02 -2.43
CA ASP A 93 13.77 0.18 -0.99
C ASP A 93 15.00 -0.49 -0.36
N GLU A 94 15.38 -1.68 -0.85
CA GLU A 94 16.64 -2.34 -0.48
C GLU A 94 17.88 -1.51 -0.79
N LYS A 95 17.76 -0.59 -1.77
CA LYS A 95 18.84 0.28 -2.24
C LYS A 95 18.69 1.73 -1.77
N ASP A 96 17.67 2.01 -0.97
CA ASP A 96 17.27 3.36 -0.53
C ASP A 96 17.03 4.36 -1.68
N ILE A 97 16.58 3.88 -2.84
CA ILE A 97 16.36 4.73 -4.02
C ILE A 97 14.98 5.39 -3.93
N SER A 98 14.95 6.68 -4.29
CA SER A 98 13.74 7.50 -4.30
C SER A 98 13.54 8.31 -5.57
N LEU A 99 14.59 8.53 -6.38
CA LEU A 99 14.50 9.27 -7.65
C LEU A 99 14.44 8.31 -8.82
N ILE A 100 13.25 8.17 -9.43
CA ILE A 100 12.99 7.19 -10.48
C ILE A 100 12.56 7.88 -11.77
N LYS A 101 13.18 7.47 -12.88
CA LYS A 101 12.71 7.82 -14.22
C LYS A 101 11.90 6.66 -14.79
N ILE A 102 10.74 6.94 -15.37
CA ILE A 102 9.87 5.94 -16.01
C ILE A 102 9.80 6.25 -17.50
N ILE A 103 10.25 5.29 -18.31
CA ILE A 103 10.16 5.31 -19.76
C ILE A 103 8.99 4.41 -20.16
N LEU A 104 7.95 4.97 -20.76
CA LEU A 104 6.70 4.26 -21.06
C LEU A 104 5.96 4.86 -22.28
N PRO A 105 5.11 4.08 -22.97
CA PRO A 105 4.23 4.63 -23.99
C PRO A 105 3.30 5.72 -23.42
N LEU A 106 3.12 6.82 -24.17
CA LEU A 106 2.35 7.99 -23.72
C LEU A 106 0.93 7.62 -23.23
N GLN A 107 0.27 6.69 -23.91
CA GLN A 107 -1.10 6.23 -23.60
C GLN A 107 -1.19 5.51 -22.24
N ARG A 108 -0.07 4.96 -21.73
CA ARG A 108 -0.04 4.24 -20.45
C ARG A 108 0.26 5.14 -19.25
N ARG A 109 0.65 6.39 -19.49
CA ARG A 109 1.09 7.32 -18.44
C ARG A 109 0.03 7.58 -17.38
N ALA A 110 -1.24 7.72 -17.79
CA ALA A 110 -2.34 7.93 -16.85
C ALA A 110 -2.56 6.70 -15.95
N LEU A 111 -2.61 5.50 -16.53
CA LEU A 111 -2.74 4.24 -15.79
C LEU A 111 -1.58 4.03 -14.80
N MET A 112 -0.35 4.27 -15.26
CA MET A 112 0.86 4.13 -14.44
C MET A 112 0.79 5.03 -13.19
N ARG A 113 0.36 6.29 -13.32
CA ARG A 113 0.20 7.19 -12.17
C ARG A 113 -0.73 6.61 -11.11
N VAL A 114 -1.85 6.02 -11.50
CA VAL A 114 -2.79 5.41 -10.54
C VAL A 114 -2.15 4.27 -9.77
N PHE A 115 -1.35 3.41 -10.43
CA PHE A 115 -0.60 2.38 -9.72
C PHE A 115 0.42 2.98 -8.74
N LEU A 116 1.16 4.00 -9.18
CA LEU A 116 2.16 4.67 -8.33
C LEU A 116 1.51 5.32 -7.11
N ASP A 117 0.37 5.99 -7.26
CA ASP A 117 -0.37 6.65 -6.17
C ASP A 117 -0.84 5.66 -5.10
N HIS A 118 -1.04 4.38 -5.46
CA HIS A 118 -1.49 3.35 -4.53
C HIS A 118 -0.33 2.55 -3.93
N LEU A 119 0.71 2.26 -4.71
CA LEU A 119 1.81 1.37 -4.33
C LEU A 119 3.02 2.12 -3.79
N PHE A 120 3.16 3.42 -4.06
CA PHE A 120 4.27 4.25 -3.61
C PHE A 120 3.75 5.40 -2.74
N THR A 121 4.68 6.09 -2.08
CA THR A 121 4.39 7.28 -1.28
C THR A 121 5.12 8.48 -1.85
N THR A 122 4.92 9.67 -1.27
CA THR A 122 5.63 10.89 -1.68
C THR A 122 7.13 10.87 -1.36
N VAL A 123 7.64 9.81 -0.71
CA VAL A 123 9.09 9.59 -0.58
C VAL A 123 9.73 9.40 -1.95
N TYR A 124 9.00 8.85 -2.93
CA TYR A 124 9.49 8.63 -4.28
C TYR A 124 9.12 9.81 -5.18
N GLN A 125 10.03 10.15 -6.08
CA GLN A 125 9.84 11.15 -7.13
C GLN A 125 9.95 10.46 -8.48
N PHE A 126 8.99 10.76 -9.37
CA PHE A 126 8.89 10.13 -10.67
C PHE A 126 9.02 11.15 -11.79
N GLU A 127 10.04 10.96 -12.62
CA GLU A 127 10.19 11.64 -13.91
C GLU A 127 9.67 10.72 -15.01
N PHE A 128 8.92 11.24 -15.98
CA PHE A 128 8.38 10.42 -17.08
C PHE A 128 9.01 10.84 -18.41
N GLU A 129 9.40 9.86 -19.22
CA GLU A 129 9.88 10.02 -20.59
C GLU A 129 9.07 9.11 -21.51
N ASP A 130 8.66 9.65 -22.66
CA ASP A 130 7.82 8.90 -23.57
C ASP A 130 8.66 7.91 -24.38
N LEU A 131 8.20 6.67 -24.45
CA LEU A 131 8.79 5.64 -25.30
C LEU A 131 8.34 5.89 -26.75
N MET A 132 9.23 6.50 -27.55
CA MET A 132 8.98 6.77 -28.97
C MET A 132 9.00 5.46 -29.77
N VAL A 133 7.83 4.87 -30.02
CA VAL A 133 7.71 3.76 -30.97
C VAL A 133 7.75 4.35 -32.37
N ASP A 134 8.81 4.08 -33.15
CA ASP A 134 8.84 4.37 -34.60
C ASP A 134 7.72 3.56 -35.27
N CYS A 135 6.53 4.16 -35.35
CA CYS A 135 5.40 3.57 -36.07
C CYS A 135 5.61 3.84 -37.56
N ASP A 136 5.93 2.80 -38.32
CA ASP A 136 5.86 2.85 -39.78
C ASP A 136 4.43 3.29 -40.19
N PRO A 137 4.25 4.44 -40.86
CA PRO A 137 2.93 5.00 -41.12
C PRO A 137 2.09 4.19 -42.13
N HIS A 138 2.63 3.11 -42.68
CA HIS A 138 2.00 2.35 -43.76
C HIS A 138 1.11 1.18 -43.32
N ASN A 139 1.02 0.83 -42.03
CA ASN A 139 0.35 -0.42 -41.63
C ASN A 139 -0.93 -0.28 -40.80
N PHE A 140 -1.49 0.92 -40.61
CA PHE A 140 -2.84 1.08 -40.07
C PHE A 140 -3.56 2.24 -40.76
N GLN A 141 -4.53 1.94 -41.62
CA GLN A 141 -5.54 2.90 -42.05
C GLN A 141 -6.46 3.22 -40.87
N GLN A 142 -6.16 4.29 -40.13
CA GLN A 142 -7.17 5.11 -39.46
C GLN A 142 -6.62 6.52 -39.20
N PRO A 143 -7.46 7.57 -39.26
CA PRO A 143 -7.00 8.96 -39.31
C PRO A 143 -6.34 9.39 -38.01
N ALA A 144 -5.22 10.10 -38.14
CA ALA A 144 -4.54 10.79 -37.05
C ALA A 144 -5.41 11.97 -36.56
N GLU A 145 -6.13 11.76 -35.46
CA GLU A 145 -6.62 12.86 -34.62
C GLU A 145 -5.43 13.40 -33.78
N PRO A 146 -5.34 14.73 -33.55
CA PRO A 146 -4.24 15.32 -32.79
C PRO A 146 -4.22 14.75 -31.37
N CYS A 147 -3.04 14.38 -30.88
CA CYS A 147 -2.80 13.91 -29.52
C CYS A 147 -3.37 14.91 -28.49
N ARG A 148 -4.59 14.67 -28.02
CA ARG A 148 -5.13 15.29 -26.82
C ARG A 148 -4.40 14.69 -25.63
N GLU A 149 -3.45 15.44 -25.06
CA GLU A 149 -3.10 15.28 -23.66
C GLU A 149 -4.40 15.25 -22.83
N LEU A 150 -4.49 14.30 -21.90
CA LEU A 150 -5.65 13.91 -21.09
C LEU A 150 -6.64 12.96 -21.77
N GLN A 151 -6.21 11.70 -21.95
CA GLN A 151 -7.14 10.58 -21.93
C GLN A 151 -7.76 10.53 -20.52
N ILE A 152 -9.02 10.96 -20.39
CA ILE A 152 -9.81 10.74 -19.18
C ILE A 152 -9.86 9.23 -18.99
N LEU A 153 -9.24 8.73 -17.91
CA LEU A 153 -9.36 7.33 -17.53
C LEU A 153 -10.83 7.04 -17.27
N ALA A 154 -11.38 6.02 -17.93
CA ALA A 154 -12.74 5.60 -17.63
C ALA A 154 -12.77 5.06 -16.19
N ASP A 155 -13.88 5.28 -15.47
CA ASP A 155 -14.05 4.75 -14.11
C ASP A 155 -13.82 3.24 -14.04
N ARG A 156 -14.16 2.53 -15.12
CA ARG A 156 -13.90 1.09 -15.28
C ARG A 156 -12.40 0.75 -15.19
N ASP A 157 -11.53 1.57 -15.78
CA ASP A 157 -10.08 1.33 -15.77
C ASP A 157 -9.49 1.58 -14.38
N LEU A 158 -10.00 2.61 -13.68
CA LEU A 158 -9.62 2.89 -12.28
C LEU A 158 -10.00 1.75 -11.36
N GLU A 159 -11.22 1.22 -11.48
CA GLU A 159 -11.69 0.08 -10.68
C GLU A 159 -10.93 -1.21 -11.03
N ALA A 160 -10.58 -1.42 -12.30
CA ALA A 160 -9.74 -2.55 -12.70
C ALA A 160 -8.34 -2.49 -12.05
N ILE A 161 -7.71 -1.31 -12.02
CA ILE A 161 -6.40 -1.12 -11.36
C ILE A 161 -6.52 -1.34 -9.85
N ARG A 162 -7.53 -0.78 -9.21
CA ARG A 162 -7.77 -0.95 -7.77
C ARG A 162 -7.97 -2.42 -7.41
N SER A 163 -8.77 -3.13 -8.20
CA SER A 163 -9.01 -4.57 -8.06
C SER A 163 -7.73 -5.38 -8.26
N GLU A 164 -6.92 -5.07 -9.28
CA GLU A 164 -5.63 -5.74 -9.52
C GLU A 164 -4.68 -5.57 -8.33
N ILE A 165 -4.54 -4.35 -7.81
CA ILE A 165 -3.71 -4.07 -6.64
C ILE A 165 -4.22 -4.83 -5.42
N GLN A 166 -5.51 -4.78 -5.16
CA GLN A 166 -6.13 -5.49 -4.04
C GLN A 166 -5.87 -7.00 -4.15
N MET A 167 -6.21 -7.63 -5.27
CA MET A 167 -5.99 -9.06 -5.48
C MET A 167 -4.53 -9.47 -5.27
N HIS A 168 -3.58 -8.65 -5.77
CA HIS A 168 -2.16 -8.92 -5.56
C HIS A 168 -1.79 -8.86 -4.07
N LEU A 169 -2.13 -7.77 -3.36
CA LEU A 169 -1.79 -7.60 -1.95
C LEU A 169 -2.46 -8.65 -1.05
N GLU A 170 -3.70 -9.05 -1.36
CA GLU A 170 -4.40 -10.12 -0.65
C GLU A 170 -3.74 -11.48 -0.84
N SER A 171 -3.09 -11.72 -1.98
CA SER A 171 -2.38 -12.98 -2.28
C SER A 171 -1.04 -13.12 -1.56
N LEU A 172 -0.48 -12.03 -1.03
CA LEU A 172 0.83 -12.05 -0.39
C LEU A 172 0.79 -12.85 0.93
N PRO A 173 1.82 -13.66 1.22
CA PRO A 173 1.89 -14.39 2.48
C PRO A 173 2.07 -13.43 3.67
N SER A 174 1.60 -13.87 4.84
CA SER A 174 1.91 -13.19 6.10
C SER A 174 3.41 -13.21 6.39
N LEU A 175 3.97 -12.06 6.73
CA LEU A 175 5.36 -11.93 7.13
C LEU A 175 5.49 -12.06 8.66
N LYS A 176 6.64 -12.60 9.10
CA LYS A 176 7.02 -12.77 10.52
C LYS A 176 6.01 -13.59 11.35
N GLY A 177 5.33 -14.57 10.75
CA GLY A 177 4.39 -15.46 11.43
C GLY A 177 2.93 -15.00 11.32
N GLU A 178 2.06 -15.55 12.16
CA GLU A 178 0.62 -15.30 12.14
C GLU A 178 0.23 -14.03 12.89
N LEU A 179 -0.93 -13.46 12.52
CA LEU A 179 -1.51 -12.32 13.23
C LEU A 179 -1.95 -12.76 14.63
N THR A 180 -1.38 -12.13 15.65
CA THR A 180 -1.77 -12.36 17.05
C THR A 180 -2.46 -11.13 17.62
N ILE A 181 -3.62 -11.36 18.25
CA ILE A 181 -4.42 -10.35 18.96
C ILE A 181 -4.44 -10.74 20.44
N LEU A 182 -3.77 -9.96 21.28
CA LEU A 182 -3.74 -10.16 22.72
C LEU A 182 -5.02 -9.58 23.33
N LYS A 183 -5.60 -10.28 24.29
CA LYS A 183 -6.83 -9.86 24.97
C LYS A 183 -6.59 -9.65 26.46
N SER A 184 -7.33 -8.73 27.05
CA SER A 184 -7.38 -8.54 28.50
C SER A 184 -8.48 -9.40 29.11
N SER A 185 -8.21 -10.06 30.24
CA SER A 185 -9.22 -10.77 31.03
C SER A 185 -10.21 -9.84 31.74
N LEU A 186 -9.93 -8.53 31.79
CA LEU A 186 -10.78 -7.52 32.44
C LEU A 186 -11.94 -7.06 31.56
N ILE A 187 -11.89 -7.32 30.25
CA ILE A 187 -12.94 -6.93 29.30
C ILE A 187 -13.66 -8.20 28.87
N SER A 188 -14.99 -8.20 29.02
CA SER A 188 -15.82 -9.37 28.70
C SER A 188 -15.93 -9.57 27.18
N ASP A 189 -15.38 -10.67 26.68
CA ASP A 189 -15.46 -11.10 25.27
C ASP A 189 -16.90 -11.32 24.78
N ASN A 190 -17.84 -11.57 25.70
CA ASN A 190 -19.25 -11.76 25.37
C ASN A 190 -19.97 -10.45 25.05
N ILE A 191 -19.38 -9.31 25.41
CA ILE A 191 -19.96 -7.98 25.25
C ILE A 191 -19.15 -7.18 24.24
N PHE A 192 -17.82 -7.29 24.29
CA PHE A 192 -16.89 -6.44 23.56
C PHE A 192 -15.88 -7.31 22.78
N LEU A 193 -15.56 -6.90 21.55
CA LEU A 193 -14.59 -7.56 20.68
C LEU A 193 -13.18 -7.00 20.89
N HIS A 194 -12.57 -6.96 22.07
CA HIS A 194 -11.33 -6.16 22.26
C HIS A 194 -10.04 -6.86 21.82
N GLY A 195 -8.96 -6.09 21.73
CA GLY A 195 -7.65 -6.64 21.40
C GLY A 195 -6.50 -5.64 21.46
N PHE A 196 -5.28 -6.19 21.46
CA PHE A 196 -4.04 -5.47 21.23
C PHE A 196 -3.29 -6.26 20.14
N THR A 197 -3.08 -5.66 18.97
CA THR A 197 -2.38 -6.33 17.88
C THR A 197 -0.87 -6.38 18.14
N THR A 198 -0.23 -7.41 17.59
CA THR A 198 1.24 -7.53 17.56
C THR A 198 1.77 -7.08 16.20
N ARG A 199 3.09 -7.14 16.00
CA ARG A 199 3.73 -6.77 14.73
C ARG A 199 3.70 -7.86 13.66
N THR A 200 3.27 -9.07 13.97
CA THR A 200 3.32 -10.25 13.08
C THR A 200 2.05 -10.40 12.24
N GLY A 201 2.10 -11.15 11.14
CA GLY A 201 0.89 -11.50 10.37
C GLY A 201 0.51 -10.56 9.22
N GLY A 202 1.38 -9.62 8.87
CA GLY A 202 1.07 -8.55 7.90
C GLY A 202 1.97 -8.60 6.67
N ILE A 203 1.81 -7.63 5.78
CA ILE A 203 2.51 -7.60 4.48
C ILE A 203 3.47 -6.42 4.31
N SER A 204 3.67 -5.61 5.35
CA SER A 204 4.66 -4.53 5.31
C SER A 204 6.06 -5.11 5.41
N TYR A 205 6.84 -5.05 4.32
CA TYR A 205 8.20 -5.61 4.28
C TYR A 205 9.28 -4.64 4.78
N ILE A 206 8.99 -3.34 4.88
CA ILE A 206 9.96 -2.32 5.31
C ILE A 206 10.45 -2.69 6.72
N PRO A 207 11.76 -2.91 6.97
CA PRO A 207 12.24 -3.48 8.23
C PRO A 207 11.74 -2.77 9.50
N THR A 208 11.69 -1.43 9.48
CA THR A 208 11.26 -0.60 10.61
C THR A 208 9.74 -0.64 10.85
N LEU A 209 8.95 -0.92 9.80
CA LEU A 209 7.48 -0.91 9.83
C LEU A 209 6.88 -2.33 9.82
N GLY A 210 7.68 -3.34 9.48
CA GLY A 210 7.19 -4.69 9.24
C GLY A 210 6.92 -5.50 10.50
N SER A 211 5.90 -6.36 10.51
CA SER A 211 5.09 -6.79 9.34
C SER A 211 3.65 -6.27 9.32
N PHE A 212 3.06 -5.97 10.49
CA PHE A 212 1.65 -5.59 10.64
C PHE A 212 1.50 -4.07 10.85
N ASN A 213 1.87 -3.28 9.84
CA ASN A 213 1.74 -1.83 9.92
C ASN A 213 0.30 -1.39 9.67
N LEU A 214 -0.23 -0.52 10.53
CA LEU A 214 -1.59 0.02 10.43
C LEU A 214 -1.62 1.54 10.25
N PHE A 215 -0.46 2.15 10.04
CA PHE A 215 -0.32 3.59 9.85
C PHE A 215 0.53 3.92 8.62
N SER A 216 0.01 4.78 7.75
CA SER A 216 0.74 5.30 6.57
C SER A 216 0.93 6.80 6.72
N SER A 217 2.08 7.31 6.29
CA SER A 217 2.32 8.76 6.17
C SER A 217 3.17 9.07 4.96
N SER A 218 3.06 10.31 4.47
CA SER A 218 3.81 10.83 3.33
C SER A 218 5.34 10.74 3.51
N LYS A 219 5.81 10.71 4.75
CA LYS A 219 7.24 10.66 5.11
C LYS A 219 7.80 9.23 5.21
N ARG A 220 6.97 8.20 5.04
CA ARG A 220 7.37 6.79 5.18
C ARG A 220 7.20 6.05 3.85
N ARG A 221 7.94 4.96 3.68
CA ARG A 221 7.95 4.15 2.44
C ARG A 221 6.81 3.14 2.35
N ASP A 222 6.08 2.88 3.43
CA ASP A 222 4.98 1.90 3.43
C ASP A 222 3.69 2.56 2.91
N PRO A 223 3.13 2.09 1.79
CA PRO A 223 2.03 2.77 1.12
C PRO A 223 0.68 2.48 1.78
N THR A 224 -0.27 3.38 1.53
CA THR A 224 -1.63 3.27 2.07
C THR A 224 -2.34 1.99 1.62
N ALA A 225 -2.06 1.46 0.42
CA ALA A 225 -2.65 0.19 -0.03
C ALA A 225 -2.22 -1.00 0.83
N VAL A 226 -0.94 -1.07 1.24
CA VAL A 226 -0.40 -2.13 2.10
C VAL A 226 -0.98 -2.03 3.51
N VAL A 227 -1.06 -0.81 4.05
CA VAL A 227 -1.68 -0.56 5.37
C VAL A 227 -3.17 -0.91 5.37
N LYS A 228 -3.90 -0.59 4.30
CA LYS A 228 -5.31 -0.98 4.13
C LYS A 228 -5.49 -2.49 4.10
N GLU A 229 -4.59 -3.23 3.46
CA GLU A 229 -4.62 -4.70 3.46
C GLU A 229 -4.36 -5.28 4.85
N ASN A 230 -3.37 -4.76 5.59
CA ASN A 230 -3.16 -5.18 6.98
C ASN A 230 -4.41 -4.90 7.84
N LEU A 231 -5.07 -3.76 7.65
CA LEU A 231 -6.33 -3.46 8.34
C LEU A 231 -7.46 -4.42 7.93
N ARG A 232 -7.53 -4.84 6.67
CA ARG A 232 -8.51 -5.85 6.20
C ARG A 232 -8.24 -7.22 6.84
N ARG A 233 -6.97 -7.64 6.96
CA ARG A 233 -6.59 -8.87 7.68
C ARG A 233 -7.02 -8.80 9.14
N LEU A 234 -6.83 -7.65 9.77
CA LEU A 234 -7.27 -7.43 11.14
C LEU A 234 -8.79 -7.48 11.28
N ALA A 235 -9.51 -6.81 10.37
CA ALA A 235 -10.97 -6.84 10.27
C ALA A 235 -11.50 -8.27 10.23
N LYS A 236 -10.92 -9.09 9.36
CA LYS A 236 -11.27 -10.51 9.23
C LYS A 236 -10.95 -11.31 10.49
N ALA A 237 -9.77 -11.15 11.07
CA ALA A 237 -9.33 -11.93 12.22
C ALA A 237 -10.09 -11.57 13.51
N ALA A 238 -10.46 -10.31 13.67
CA ALA A 238 -11.09 -9.78 14.87
C ALA A 238 -12.62 -9.67 14.76
N GLY A 239 -13.20 -9.87 13.58
CA GLY A 239 -14.64 -9.93 13.37
C GLY A 239 -15.34 -8.57 13.29
N PHE A 240 -14.70 -7.56 12.69
CA PHE A 240 -15.30 -6.24 12.44
C PHE A 240 -15.26 -5.84 10.97
N GLU A 241 -16.03 -4.81 10.62
CA GLU A 241 -16.06 -4.25 9.26
C GLU A 241 -15.04 -3.12 9.11
N GLN A 242 -14.19 -3.18 8.09
CA GLN A 242 -13.17 -2.16 7.83
C GLN A 242 -13.76 -0.74 7.71
N GLY A 243 -14.96 -0.59 7.11
CA GLY A 243 -15.62 0.70 6.93
C GLY A 243 -16.07 1.38 8.23
N THR A 244 -16.18 0.62 9.32
CA THR A 244 -16.57 1.12 10.64
C THR A 244 -15.38 1.33 11.58
N TYR A 245 -14.16 1.10 11.10
CA TYR A 245 -12.93 1.38 11.83
C TYR A 245 -12.69 2.89 11.96
N ARG A 246 -12.40 3.34 13.18
CA ARG A 246 -12.02 4.72 13.50
C ARG A 246 -10.77 4.70 14.37
N SER A 247 -9.75 5.44 13.98
CA SER A 247 -8.51 5.58 14.76
C SER A 247 -8.40 7.02 15.27
N VAL A 248 -7.86 7.20 16.47
CA VAL A 248 -7.43 8.54 16.93
C VAL A 248 -6.37 9.10 15.98
N LYS A 249 -6.30 10.44 15.89
CA LYS A 249 -5.35 11.14 15.03
C LYS A 249 -3.93 11.19 15.62
N VAL A 250 -3.79 10.95 16.93
CA VAL A 250 -2.53 10.97 17.70
C VAL A 250 -1.75 12.26 17.49
N ASN A 251 -2.23 13.31 18.13
CA ASN A 251 -1.62 14.64 18.06
C ASN A 251 -0.92 15.02 19.38
N HIS A 252 -0.75 14.09 20.31
CA HIS A 252 -0.30 14.36 21.69
C HIS A 252 -1.18 15.44 22.36
N ALA A 253 -2.48 15.35 22.12
CA ALA A 253 -3.50 16.25 22.63
C ALA A 253 -4.21 15.64 23.84
N ASN A 254 -4.95 16.48 24.57
CA ASN A 254 -5.64 16.05 25.79
C ASN A 254 -7.15 15.80 25.58
N ASP A 255 -7.64 16.03 24.37
CA ASP A 255 -9.06 15.94 24.06
C ASP A 255 -9.50 14.51 23.74
N VAL A 256 -10.79 14.28 23.98
CA VAL A 256 -11.47 13.00 23.72
C VAL A 256 -12.65 13.26 22.80
N TRP A 257 -12.65 12.60 21.64
CA TRP A 257 -13.81 12.64 20.76
C TRP A 257 -14.89 11.67 21.25
N ILE A 258 -16.06 12.23 21.58
CA ILE A 258 -17.27 11.45 21.86
C ILE A 258 -18.03 11.31 20.54
N MET A 259 -18.15 10.09 20.02
CA MET A 259 -18.89 9.87 18.78
C MET A 259 -20.34 10.34 18.88
N GLY A 260 -20.79 11.07 17.86
CA GLY A 260 -22.10 11.73 17.84
C GLY A 260 -22.04 13.20 18.27
N LYS A 261 -20.90 13.68 18.78
CA LYS A 261 -20.62 15.10 18.95
C LYS A 261 -19.66 15.59 17.86
N THR A 262 -19.53 16.91 17.75
CA THR A 262 -18.54 17.58 16.91
C THR A 262 -17.16 16.99 17.19
N GLU A 263 -16.50 16.53 16.12
CA GLU A 263 -15.14 16.00 16.21
C GLU A 263 -14.16 17.14 16.51
N PRO A 264 -13.34 17.04 17.57
CA PRO A 264 -12.28 18.01 17.82
C PRO A 264 -11.23 18.00 16.71
N ASP A 265 -10.56 19.14 16.50
CA ASP A 265 -9.45 19.23 15.56
C ASP A 265 -8.28 18.30 15.94
N SER A 266 -8.12 18.05 17.24
CA SER A 266 -7.04 17.27 17.83
C SER A 266 -7.55 16.46 19.00
N TYR A 267 -7.26 15.16 19.05
CA TYR A 267 -7.69 14.28 20.15
C TYR A 267 -6.85 13.00 20.19
N ASP A 268 -6.65 12.47 21.39
CA ASP A 268 -5.91 11.24 21.66
C ASP A 268 -6.80 10.13 22.24
N GLY A 269 -8.08 10.41 22.46
CA GLY A 269 -9.08 9.43 22.86
C GLY A 269 -10.33 9.45 21.99
N ILE A 270 -10.94 8.29 21.77
CA ILE A 270 -12.29 8.15 21.21
C ILE A 270 -13.14 7.38 22.21
N VAL A 271 -14.40 7.81 22.38
CA VAL A 271 -15.42 7.10 23.16
C VAL A 271 -16.70 6.92 22.33
N THR A 272 -17.34 5.76 22.45
CA THR A 272 -18.63 5.47 21.78
C THR A 272 -19.47 4.45 22.53
N ASN A 273 -20.79 4.57 22.41
CA ASN A 273 -21.78 3.56 22.76
C ASN A 273 -22.52 3.00 21.52
N ARG A 274 -22.09 3.38 20.31
CA ARG A 274 -22.70 2.91 19.05
C ARG A 274 -22.21 1.52 18.70
N LYS A 275 -23.14 0.62 18.37
CA LYS A 275 -22.82 -0.72 17.89
C LYS A 275 -22.21 -0.73 16.50
N GLY A 276 -21.42 -1.76 16.24
CA GLY A 276 -20.82 -2.01 14.94
C GLY A 276 -19.64 -1.10 14.61
N ILE A 277 -19.22 -0.22 15.53
CA ILE A 277 -18.10 0.69 15.32
C ILE A 277 -16.86 0.16 16.05
N THR A 278 -15.72 0.15 15.35
CA THR A 278 -14.43 -0.24 15.91
C THR A 278 -13.58 0.99 16.18
N ILE A 279 -13.03 1.13 17.39
CA ILE A 279 -12.21 2.28 17.78
C ILE A 279 -10.79 1.87 18.14
N ALA A 280 -9.81 2.61 17.63
CA ALA A 280 -8.41 2.27 17.81
C ALA A 280 -7.58 3.44 18.33
N ALA A 281 -6.58 3.08 19.13
CA ALA A 281 -5.51 3.95 19.58
C ALA A 281 -4.18 3.37 19.09
N PRO A 282 -3.64 3.85 17.95
CA PRO A 282 -2.35 3.40 17.49
C PRO A 282 -1.28 3.87 18.46
N GLY A 283 -0.31 3.01 18.73
CA GLY A 283 0.83 3.28 19.60
C GLY A 283 2.09 2.69 18.99
N ALA A 284 3.24 3.11 19.50
CA ALA A 284 4.54 2.62 19.04
C ALA A 284 5.46 2.42 20.25
N ASP A 285 5.41 3.35 21.19
CA ASP A 285 6.02 3.25 22.52
C ASP A 285 5.08 3.77 23.63
N CYS A 286 4.03 4.51 23.26
CA CYS A 286 3.02 5.00 24.18
C CYS A 286 2.11 3.88 24.70
N ILE A 287 1.45 4.14 25.83
CA ILE A 287 0.59 3.17 26.50
C ILE A 287 -0.84 3.28 25.92
N PRO A 288 -1.32 2.29 25.15
CA PRO A 288 -2.71 2.26 24.74
C PRO A 288 -3.58 1.86 25.93
N VAL A 289 -4.64 2.62 26.20
CA VAL A 289 -5.56 2.38 27.32
C VAL A 289 -6.96 2.13 26.80
N LEU A 290 -7.56 1.05 27.28
CA LEU A 290 -8.91 0.64 26.92
C LEU A 290 -9.89 0.76 28.06
N PHE A 291 -11.07 1.26 27.70
CA PHE A 291 -12.18 1.44 28.60
C PHE A 291 -13.37 0.66 28.06
N ALA A 292 -14.04 -0.06 28.94
CA ALA A 292 -15.24 -0.81 28.65
C ALA A 292 -16.20 -0.69 29.83
N ASP A 293 -17.42 -0.21 29.56
CA ASP A 293 -18.52 -0.16 30.51
C ASP A 293 -19.59 -1.17 30.07
N PRO A 294 -19.67 -2.37 30.69
CA PRO A 294 -20.63 -3.40 30.30
C PRO A 294 -22.08 -3.04 30.64
N VAL A 295 -22.32 -2.08 31.54
CA VAL A 295 -23.68 -1.64 31.94
C VAL A 295 -24.21 -0.63 30.94
N LYS A 296 -23.45 0.45 30.72
CA LYS A 296 -23.81 1.49 29.74
C LYS A 296 -23.51 1.09 28.31
N LYS A 297 -22.81 -0.03 28.13
CA LYS A 297 -22.51 -0.60 26.82
C LYS A 297 -21.75 0.43 25.99
N ALA A 298 -20.71 0.98 26.60
CA ALA A 298 -19.88 2.03 26.06
C ALA A 298 -18.41 1.61 26.17
N CYS A 299 -17.57 2.22 25.34
CA CYS A 299 -16.15 1.94 25.32
C CYS A 299 -15.33 3.16 24.94
N GLY A 300 -14.04 3.09 25.23
CA GLY A 300 -13.07 4.06 24.78
C GLY A 300 -11.72 3.43 24.45
N ALA A 301 -11.01 4.09 23.55
CA ALA A 301 -9.62 3.80 23.21
C ALA A 301 -8.84 5.11 23.31
N ALA A 302 -7.73 5.09 24.03
CA ALA A 302 -6.89 6.28 24.19
C ALA A 302 -5.40 5.96 24.03
N HIS A 303 -4.71 6.89 23.42
CA HIS A 303 -3.28 6.96 23.32
C HIS A 303 -2.76 7.80 24.51
N SER A 304 -2.05 7.19 25.47
CA SER A 304 -1.65 7.89 26.70
C SER A 304 -0.16 7.85 26.98
N VAL A 305 0.36 8.97 27.48
CA VAL A 305 1.59 9.07 28.28
C VAL A 305 1.17 9.36 29.72
N LEU A 306 1.19 8.31 30.57
CA LEU A 306 1.04 8.21 32.05
C LEU A 306 0.04 9.11 32.83
N PHE A 307 -0.26 10.36 32.45
CA PHE A 307 -0.98 11.36 33.26
C PHE A 307 -2.47 11.58 32.94
N TYR A 308 -3.08 10.86 31.99
CA TYR A 308 -4.37 11.29 31.39
C TYR A 308 -5.59 10.37 31.61
N VAL A 309 -5.52 9.40 32.54
CA VAL A 309 -6.60 8.40 32.75
C VAL A 309 -7.88 8.99 33.38
N VAL A 310 -7.81 10.14 34.05
CA VAL A 310 -8.91 10.70 34.87
C VAL A 310 -10.02 11.37 34.04
N GLY A 311 -9.71 11.94 32.87
CA GLY A 311 -10.69 12.67 32.03
C GLY A 311 -11.64 11.77 31.22
N ILE A 312 -11.17 10.58 30.81
CA ILE A 312 -11.93 9.66 29.95
C ILE A 312 -13.05 8.96 30.73
N GLN A 313 -12.78 8.59 31.98
CA GLN A 313 -13.77 7.98 32.88
C GLN A 313 -14.92 8.96 33.20
N ALA A 314 -14.63 10.26 33.34
CA ALA A 314 -15.64 11.30 33.57
C ALA A 314 -16.59 11.49 32.37
N ASN A 315 -16.12 11.27 31.14
CA ASN A 315 -16.93 11.40 29.92
C ASN A 315 -17.75 10.15 29.58
N LEU A 316 -17.24 8.95 29.87
CA LEU A 316 -18.03 7.71 29.86
C LEU A 316 -19.25 7.80 30.81
N CYS A 317 -19.10 8.53 31.92
CA CYS A 317 -20.20 8.74 32.86
C CYS A 317 -21.33 9.64 32.33
N LYS A 318 -21.05 10.58 31.42
CA LYS A 318 -22.00 11.60 30.94
C LYS A 318 -22.80 11.22 29.68
N GLY A 319 -22.44 10.15 28.97
CA GLY A 319 -23.10 9.72 27.72
C GLY A 319 -24.31 8.79 27.88
N GLY A 320 -25.16 9.03 28.89
CA GLY A 320 -26.26 8.12 29.22
C GLY A 320 -27.51 8.34 28.38
N GLU A 321 -27.78 7.45 27.42
CA GLU A 321 -29.13 7.01 27.06
C GLU A 321 -29.09 5.51 26.71
N ARG A 322 -30.10 4.77 27.18
CA ARG A 322 -30.15 3.30 27.21
C ARG A 322 -30.03 2.71 25.79
N ALA A 323 -28.92 2.02 25.50
CA ALA A 323 -28.79 1.19 24.31
C ALA A 323 -28.22 -0.20 24.66
N SER A 324 -28.55 -1.20 23.84
CA SER A 324 -28.11 -2.61 23.97
C SER A 324 -26.62 -2.79 23.56
N PRO A 325 -25.93 -3.94 23.78
CA PRO A 325 -24.44 -3.98 23.84
C PRO A 325 -23.75 -3.78 22.48
N PRO A 326 -22.73 -2.89 22.34
CA PRO A 326 -21.94 -2.75 21.13
C PRO A 326 -20.69 -3.64 21.12
N PRO A 327 -20.29 -4.15 19.94
CA PRO A 327 -18.94 -4.70 19.75
C PRO A 327 -17.91 -3.58 19.83
N VAL A 328 -16.75 -3.88 20.43
CA VAL A 328 -15.64 -2.95 20.64
C VAL A 328 -14.35 -3.66 20.37
N LEU A 329 -13.74 -3.44 19.21
CA LEU A 329 -12.36 -3.80 18.97
C LEU A 329 -11.43 -2.63 19.10
N VAL A 330 -10.30 -2.92 19.70
CA VAL A 330 -9.15 -2.03 19.79
C VAL A 330 -8.00 -2.68 19.05
N VAL A 331 -7.21 -1.81 18.45
CA VAL A 331 -6.03 -2.15 17.70
C VAL A 331 -4.85 -1.39 18.30
N ARG A 332 -3.93 -2.12 18.94
CA ARG A 332 -2.62 -1.59 19.38
C ARG A 332 -1.60 -1.81 18.27
N TRP A 333 -1.14 -0.74 17.67
CA TRP A 333 0.09 -0.80 16.90
C TRP A 333 1.30 -0.84 17.86
N VAL A 334 2.43 -1.41 17.42
CA VAL A 334 3.76 -1.25 18.05
C VAL A 334 4.73 -0.92 16.90
N GLY A 335 4.71 0.33 16.46
CA GLY A 335 5.78 0.89 15.64
C GLY A 335 7.04 1.14 16.45
N ILE A 336 8.19 1.27 15.78
CA ILE A 336 9.43 1.69 16.44
C ILE A 336 9.69 3.16 16.06
N TRP A 337 9.86 4.03 17.05
CA TRP A 337 10.48 5.34 16.84
C TRP A 337 11.99 5.16 16.66
N PRO A 338 12.69 5.91 15.79
CA PRO A 338 14.12 5.72 15.51
C PRO A 338 15.08 6.11 16.68
N GLY A 339 14.69 5.84 17.93
CA GLY A 339 15.50 6.16 19.11
C GLY A 339 15.27 5.29 20.36
N SER A 340 14.33 4.34 20.38
CA SER A 340 14.07 3.50 21.55
C SER A 340 14.77 2.13 21.45
N LYS A 341 15.57 1.80 22.48
CA LYS A 341 16.20 0.48 22.64
C LYS A 341 15.12 -0.57 22.93
N GLN A 342 15.31 -1.75 22.36
CA GLN A 342 14.46 -2.94 22.52
C GLN A 342 14.11 -3.20 23.98
N VAL A 343 12.82 -3.39 24.28
CA VAL A 343 12.41 -4.13 25.49
C VAL A 343 12.06 -5.53 25.02
N THR A 344 13.02 -6.42 25.17
CA THR A 344 12.83 -7.87 25.13
C THR A 344 12.30 -8.32 26.47
N GLU A 345 11.06 -8.80 26.51
CA GLU A 345 10.60 -10.03 27.20
C GLU A 345 9.09 -10.22 27.02
#